data_AF-A0A517Z556-F1
#
_entry.id   AF-A0A517Z556-F1
#
_cell.length_a   1.000
_cell.length_b   1.000
_cell.length_c   1.000
_cell.angle_alpha   90.00
_cell.angle_beta   90.00
_cell.angle_gamma   90.00
#
_symmetry.space_group_name_H-M   'P 1'
#
loop_
_entity.id
_entity.type
_entity.pdbx_description
1 polymer ?
#
loop_
_entity_poly.entity_id
_entity_poly.type
_entity_poly.pdbx_seq_one_letter_code
_entity_poly.pdbx_strand_id
1 'polypeptide(L)'
;MTTTSTNMNESLDHEWGQCPAGAVQGLVQKLRVRRRRRQAQKVVAVAGMLAIICVTAFLALPKRPYDPELAGLHCSEVLALADDLIAGRLDDLTRGQIVAHCRQCRKCHNKIVALRAAHEQSATPRSEPQADDRTARQQPAADLRWQLALYR
;
A
#
# COMPACT_ATOMS: atom_id res chain seq x y z
N MET A 1 -59.87 -24.99 -58.68
CA MET A 1 -58.72 -24.25 -58.11
C MET A 1 -57.76 -25.28 -57.56
N THR A 2 -56.76 -25.67 -58.35
CA THR A 2 -55.78 -26.72 -58.01
C THR A 2 -54.42 -26.05 -57.78
N THR A 3 -53.91 -26.19 -56.56
CA THR A 3 -52.59 -25.72 -56.14
C THR A 3 -51.51 -26.66 -56.66
N THR A 4 -50.73 -26.18 -57.63
CA THR A 4 -49.54 -26.87 -58.13
C THR A 4 -48.47 -26.87 -57.04
N SER A 5 -48.21 -28.04 -56.48
CA SER A 5 -47.15 -28.27 -55.50
C SER A 5 -45.81 -28.39 -56.24
N THR A 6 -44.97 -27.36 -56.17
CA THR A 6 -43.62 -27.37 -56.74
C THR A 6 -42.75 -28.31 -55.92
N ASN A 7 -42.48 -29.47 -56.50
CA ASN A 7 -41.67 -30.52 -55.91
C ASN A 7 -40.21 -30.04 -55.80
N MET A 8 -39.77 -29.63 -54.61
CA MET A 8 -38.39 -29.19 -54.31
C MET A 8 -37.37 -30.35 -54.24
N ASN A 9 -37.68 -31.49 -54.87
CA ASN A 9 -36.81 -32.66 -54.92
C ASN A 9 -36.10 -32.77 -56.28
N GLU A 10 -35.59 -31.65 -56.79
CA GLU A 10 -34.59 -31.67 -57.85
C GLU A 10 -33.25 -31.92 -57.14
N SER A 11 -32.88 -33.21 -57.08
CA SER A 11 -31.54 -33.62 -56.67
C SER A 11 -30.56 -32.99 -57.64
N LEU A 12 -30.05 -31.83 -57.26
CA LEU A 12 -28.86 -31.24 -57.85
C LEU A 12 -27.73 -32.24 -57.63
N ASP A 13 -27.61 -33.18 -58.57
CA ASP A 13 -26.46 -34.05 -58.79
C ASP A 13 -25.30 -33.13 -59.20
N HIS A 14 -24.82 -32.34 -58.24
CA HIS A 14 -23.57 -31.62 -58.35
C HIS A 14 -22.49 -32.68 -58.41
N GLU A 15 -22.11 -33.01 -59.64
CA GLU A 15 -20.93 -33.76 -60.00
C GLU A 15 -19.77 -33.31 -59.11
N TRP A 16 -19.34 -34.21 -58.22
CA TRP A 16 -18.29 -33.91 -57.25
C TRP A 16 -16.98 -33.66 -58.01
N GLY A 17 -16.70 -32.39 -58.29
CA GLY A 17 -15.48 -31.97 -58.97
C GLY A 17 -14.22 -32.24 -58.13
N GLN A 18 -13.07 -32.34 -58.81
CA GLN A 18 -11.78 -32.49 -58.15
C GLN A 18 -11.50 -31.29 -57.24
N CYS A 19 -11.19 -31.56 -55.96
CA CYS A 19 -10.91 -30.54 -54.97
C CYS A 19 -9.62 -29.77 -55.36
N PRO A 20 -9.65 -28.43 -55.49
CA PRO A 20 -8.47 -27.66 -55.84
C PRO A 20 -7.39 -27.84 -54.78
N ALA A 21 -6.14 -28.03 -55.23
CA ALA A 21 -5.01 -28.25 -54.34
C ALA A 21 -4.90 -27.14 -53.29
N GLY A 22 -4.86 -27.52 -52.01
CA GLY A 22 -4.73 -26.59 -50.88
C GLY A 22 -6.04 -26.06 -50.28
N ALA A 23 -7.21 -26.34 -50.84
CA ALA A 23 -8.50 -25.89 -50.25
C ALA A 23 -8.73 -26.44 -48.84
N VAL A 24 -8.43 -27.72 -48.62
CA VAL A 24 -8.50 -28.36 -47.29
C VAL A 24 -7.50 -27.72 -46.33
N GLN A 25 -6.29 -27.41 -46.79
CA GLN A 25 -5.27 -26.76 -45.97
C GLN A 25 -5.69 -25.36 -45.53
N GLY A 26 -6.29 -24.59 -46.44
CA GLY A 26 -6.86 -23.27 -46.15
C GLY A 26 -8.00 -23.33 -45.12
N LEU A 27 -8.88 -24.33 -45.23
CA LEU A 27 -9.95 -24.54 -44.25
C LEU A 27 -9.38 -24.91 -42.87
N VAL A 28 -8.42 -25.83 -42.82
CA VAL A 28 -7.75 -26.24 -41.56
C VAL A 28 -7.04 -25.07 -40.91
N GLN A 29 -6.33 -24.23 -41.69
CA GLN A 29 -5.69 -23.02 -41.17
C GLN A 29 -6.71 -22.04 -40.58
N LYS A 30 -7.82 -21.76 -41.28
CA LYS A 30 -8.90 -20.90 -40.79
C LYS A 30 -9.49 -21.43 -39.48
N LEU A 31 -9.74 -22.74 -39.39
CA LEU A 31 -10.27 -23.37 -38.18
C LEU A 31 -9.26 -23.32 -37.02
N ARG A 32 -7.97 -23.57 -37.28
CA ARG A 32 -6.91 -23.46 -36.26
C ARG A 32 -6.79 -22.04 -35.71
N VAL A 33 -6.81 -21.02 -36.58
CA VAL A 33 -6.78 -19.61 -36.16
C VAL A 33 -8.03 -19.27 -35.32
N ARG A 34 -9.22 -19.71 -35.75
CA ARG A 34 -10.47 -19.48 -35.01
C ARG A 34 -10.46 -20.16 -33.64
N ARG A 35 -9.92 -21.38 -33.54
CA ARG A 35 -9.75 -22.10 -32.27
C ARG A 35 -8.76 -21.39 -31.35
N ARG A 36 -7.60 -20.97 -31.87
CA ARG A 36 -6.60 -20.20 -31.10
C ARG A 36 -7.15 -18.88 -30.59
N ARG A 37 -7.87 -18.12 -31.43
CA ARG A 37 -8.52 -16.87 -31.01
C ARG A 37 -9.53 -17.09 -29.88
N ARG A 38 -10.37 -18.13 -29.98
CA ARG A 38 -11.33 -18.47 -28.91
C ARG A 38 -10.64 -18.87 -27.61
N GLN A 39 -9.54 -19.62 -27.69
CA GLN A 39 -8.75 -19.99 -26.50
C GLN A 39 -8.06 -18.75 -25.89
N ALA A 40 -7.45 -17.90 -26.71
CA ALA A 40 -6.83 -16.66 -26.25
C ALA A 40 -7.84 -15.73 -25.59
N GLN A 41 -9.04 -15.58 -26.15
CA GLN A 41 -10.11 -14.76 -25.55
C GLN A 41 -10.51 -15.27 -24.16
N LYS A 42 -10.60 -16.59 -23.96
CA LYS A 42 -10.88 -17.16 -22.63
C LYS A 42 -9.76 -16.86 -21.63
N VAL A 43 -8.51 -17.03 -22.04
CA VAL A 43 -7.35 -16.77 -21.17
C VAL A 43 -7.26 -15.29 -20.81
N VAL A 44 -7.43 -14.39 -21.78
CA VAL A 44 -7.40 -12.93 -21.55
C VAL A 44 -8.54 -12.51 -20.63
N ALA A 45 -9.75 -13.06 -20.78
CA ALA A 45 -10.87 -12.73 -19.91
C ALA A 45 -10.60 -13.16 -18.45
N VAL A 46 -10.09 -14.38 -18.24
CA VAL A 46 -9.75 -14.87 -16.89
C VAL A 46 -8.62 -14.05 -16.27
N ALA A 47 -7.54 -13.81 -17.01
CA ALA A 47 -6.41 -13.01 -16.55
C ALA A 47 -6.83 -11.57 -16.22
N GLY A 48 -7.67 -10.96 -17.06
CA GLY A 48 -8.23 -9.62 -16.82
C GLY A 48 -9.09 -9.56 -15.56
N MET A 49 -9.96 -10.54 -15.33
CA MET A 49 -10.77 -10.61 -14.12
C MET A 49 -9.90 -10.73 -12.87
N LEU A 50 -8.87 -11.58 -12.92
CA LEU A 50 -7.95 -11.80 -11.80
C LEU A 50 -7.14 -10.53 -11.49
N ALA A 51 -6.68 -9.82 -12.52
CA ALA A 51 -5.97 -8.55 -12.36
C ALA A 51 -6.86 -7.49 -11.69
N ILE A 52 -8.13 -7.39 -12.10
CA ILE A 52 -9.09 -6.47 -11.48
C ILE A 52 -9.28 -6.81 -10.00
N ILE A 53 -9.48 -8.08 -9.66
CA ILE A 53 -9.64 -8.53 -8.27
C ILE A 53 -8.40 -8.20 -7.43
N CYS A 54 -7.19 -8.41 -7.96
CA CYS A 54 -5.96 -8.08 -7.24
C CYS A 54 -5.82 -6.57 -7.01
N VAL A 55 -6.13 -5.75 -8.02
CA VAL A 55 -6.07 -4.29 -7.89
C VAL A 55 -7.11 -3.77 -6.91
N THR A 56 -8.35 -4.26 -6.98
CA THR A 56 -9.40 -3.85 -6.05
C THR A 56 -9.11 -4.31 -4.63
N ALA A 57 -8.62 -5.54 -4.43
CA ALA A 57 -8.19 -6.02 -3.11
C ALA A 57 -7.06 -5.16 -2.54
N PHE A 58 -6.07 -4.80 -3.36
CA PHE A 58 -4.95 -3.96 -2.92
C PHE A 58 -5.41 -2.53 -2.53
N LEU A 59 -6.37 -1.97 -3.26
CA LEU A 59 -6.94 -0.65 -2.95
C LEU A 59 -7.94 -0.68 -1.80
N ALA A 60 -8.66 -1.80 -1.61
CA ALA A 60 -9.68 -1.97 -0.59
C ALA A 60 -9.10 -2.37 0.78
N LEU A 61 -7.88 -2.91 0.84
CA LEU A 61 -7.20 -3.16 2.10
C LEU A 61 -6.99 -1.79 2.78
N PRO A 62 -7.69 -1.51 3.90
CA PRO A 62 -7.48 -0.27 4.61
C PRO A 62 -6.03 -0.25 5.06
N LYS A 63 -5.25 0.71 4.56
CA LYS A 63 -3.94 1.08 5.12
C LYS A 63 -4.11 1.73 6.49
N ARG A 64 -5.00 1.19 7.33
CA ARG A 64 -5.05 1.54 8.74
C ARG A 64 -3.97 0.68 9.39
N PRO A 65 -2.76 1.23 9.66
CA PRO A 65 -1.91 0.57 10.63
C PRO A 65 -2.80 0.36 11.86
N TYR A 66 -2.82 -0.86 12.36
CA TYR A 66 -3.41 -1.17 13.65
C TYR A 66 -2.91 -0.11 14.63
N ASP A 67 -3.78 0.83 14.97
CA ASP A 67 -3.49 1.98 15.81
C ASP A 67 -4.21 1.73 17.13
N PRO A 68 -3.63 0.88 18.00
CA PRO A 68 -4.25 0.57 19.27
C PRO A 68 -4.38 1.86 20.08
N GLU A 69 -5.58 2.07 20.61
CA GLU A 69 -5.81 3.12 21.59
C GLU A 69 -5.21 2.62 22.91
N LEU A 70 -4.14 3.27 23.38
CA LEU A 70 -3.53 2.98 24.68
C LEU A 70 -3.45 4.26 25.50
N ALA A 71 -3.91 4.20 26.74
CA ALA A 71 -4.03 5.36 27.63
C ALA A 71 -4.91 6.50 27.05
N GLY A 72 -5.88 6.15 26.21
CA GLY A 72 -6.79 7.12 25.56
C GLY A 72 -6.14 7.93 24.44
N LEU A 73 -4.96 7.51 23.96
CA LEU A 73 -4.27 8.12 22.82
C LEU A 73 -3.93 7.07 21.77
N HIS A 74 -4.10 7.46 20.51
CA HIS A 74 -3.60 6.70 19.37
C HIS A 74 -2.09 6.95 19.15
N CYS A 75 -1.39 5.97 18.60
CA CYS A 75 0.01 6.08 18.22
C CYS A 75 0.25 7.27 17.28
N SER A 76 -0.69 7.52 16.35
CA SER A 76 -0.62 8.67 15.44
C SER A 76 -0.67 10.01 16.16
N GLU A 77 -1.51 10.15 17.18
CA GLU A 77 -1.62 11.36 18.02
C GLU A 77 -0.38 11.56 18.87
N VAL A 78 0.15 10.50 19.48
CA VAL A 78 1.40 10.54 20.26
C VAL A 78 2.56 11.03 19.40
N LEU A 79 2.65 10.59 18.14
CA LEU A 79 3.68 11.04 17.22
C LEU A 79 3.48 12.49 16.77
N ALA A 80 2.23 12.94 16.59
CA ALA A 80 1.93 14.33 16.28
C ALA A 80 2.32 15.29 17.42
N LEU A 81 2.19 14.84 18.68
CA LEU A 81 2.54 15.60 19.88
C LEU A 81 4.01 15.45 20.31
N ALA A 82 4.81 14.63 19.60
CA ALA A 82 6.17 14.29 20.02
C ALA A 82 7.11 15.51 20.00
N ASP A 83 6.99 16.39 19.01
CA ASP A 83 7.85 17.58 18.91
C ASP A 83 7.55 18.60 20.02
N ASP A 84 6.26 18.80 20.33
CA ASP A 84 5.85 19.65 21.45
C ASP A 84 6.30 19.07 22.80
N LEU A 85 6.36 17.73 22.92
CA LEU A 85 6.83 17.05 24.12
C LEU A 85 8.32 17.31 24.33
N ILE A 86 9.10 17.25 23.26
CA ILE A 86 10.54 17.53 23.28
C ILE A 86 10.79 19.02 23.56
N ALA A 87 9.96 19.90 23.00
CA ALA A 87 10.01 21.34 23.26
C ALA A 87 9.50 21.75 24.65
N GLY A 88 8.95 20.82 25.45
CA GLY A 88 8.42 21.09 26.78
C GLY A 88 7.13 21.94 26.78
N ARG A 89 6.41 21.99 25.65
CA ARG A 89 5.20 22.84 25.48
C ARG A 89 3.90 22.16 25.89
N LEU A 90 3.90 20.84 26.12
CA LEU A 90 2.70 20.14 26.60
C LEU A 90 2.43 20.37 28.08
N ASP A 91 1.14 20.39 28.41
CA ASP A 91 0.62 20.29 29.76
C ASP A 91 1.00 18.96 30.42
N ASP A 92 0.98 18.94 31.75
CA ASP A 92 1.40 17.78 32.53
C ASP A 92 0.46 16.57 32.39
N LEU A 93 -0.83 16.79 32.10
CA LEU A 93 -1.80 15.72 31.93
C LEU A 93 -1.51 14.95 30.63
N THR A 94 -1.41 15.64 29.49
CA THR A 94 -1.12 15.00 28.20
C THR A 94 0.29 14.42 28.18
N ARG A 95 1.26 15.08 28.82
CA ARG A 95 2.59 14.49 29.06
C ARG A 95 2.51 13.15 29.79
N GLY A 96 1.70 13.06 30.84
CA GLY A 96 1.45 11.82 31.56
C GLY A 96 0.84 10.72 30.69
N GLN A 97 -0.13 11.07 29.83
CA GLN A 97 -0.76 10.14 28.88
C GLN A 97 0.25 9.60 27.86
N ILE A 98 1.10 10.46 27.28
CA ILE A 98 2.13 10.04 26.33
C ILE A 98 3.15 9.10 27.00
N VAL A 99 3.58 9.40 28.23
CA VAL A 99 4.50 8.53 28.97
C VAL A 99 3.85 7.17 29.26
N ALA A 100 2.56 7.15 29.68
CA ALA A 100 1.82 5.91 29.89
C ALA A 100 1.68 5.08 28.60
N HIS A 101 1.41 5.73 27.47
CA HIS A 101 1.36 5.10 26.15
C HIS A 101 2.72 4.50 25.77
N CYS A 102 3.82 5.24 25.95
CA CYS A 102 5.16 4.78 25.59
C CYS A 102 5.64 3.57 26.41
N ARG A 103 5.16 3.41 27.65
CA ARG A 103 5.42 2.21 28.45
C ARG A 103 4.82 0.95 27.83
N GLN A 104 3.71 1.08 27.13
CA GLN A 104 2.99 -0.04 26.52
C GLN A 104 3.36 -0.22 25.04
N CYS A 105 3.66 0.87 24.33
CA CYS A 105 4.01 0.88 22.90
C CYS A 105 5.50 1.16 22.68
N ARG A 106 6.30 0.08 22.52
CA ARG A 106 7.75 0.17 22.23
C ARG A 106 8.07 0.97 20.95
N LYS A 107 7.17 0.96 19.95
CA LYS A 107 7.38 1.71 18.70
C LYS A 107 7.38 3.22 18.94
N CYS A 108 6.37 3.73 19.65
CA CYS A 108 6.27 5.15 20.02
C CYS A 108 7.45 5.57 20.89
N HIS A 109 7.81 4.75 21.89
CA HIS A 109 8.99 4.99 22.73
C HIS A 109 10.26 5.20 21.91
N ASN A 110 10.60 4.24 21.05
CA ASN A 110 11.83 4.32 20.24
C ASN A 110 11.83 5.52 19.29
N LYS A 111 10.66 5.87 18.74
CA LYS A 111 10.53 7.01 17.84
C LYS A 111 10.74 8.34 18.55
N ILE A 112 10.19 8.52 19.74
CA ILE A 112 10.40 9.73 20.56
C ILE A 112 11.87 9.86 20.98
N VAL A 113 12.50 8.76 21.40
CA VAL A 113 13.94 8.75 21.72
C VAL A 113 14.77 9.18 20.51
N ALA A 114 14.46 8.66 19.32
CA ALA A 114 15.14 9.04 18.09
C ALA A 114 14.93 10.53 17.73
N LEU A 115 13.70 11.06 17.89
CA LEU A 115 13.39 12.47 17.64
C LEU A 115 14.14 13.40 18.60
N ARG A 116 14.25 13.03 19.88
CA ARG A 116 15.05 13.80 20.85
C ARG A 116 16.53 13.83 20.45
N ALA A 117 17.11 12.69 20.11
CA ALA A 117 18.51 12.62 19.68
C ALA A 117 18.76 13.51 18.44
N ALA A 118 17.81 13.56 17.50
CA ALA A 118 17.89 14.44 16.35
C ALA A 118 17.82 15.93 16.73
N HIS A 119 16.99 16.29 17.71
CA HIS A 119 16.87 17.68 18.20
C HIS A 119 18.12 18.15 18.97
N GLU A 120 18.78 17.25 19.71
CA GLU A 120 20.06 17.55 20.37
C GLU A 120 21.19 17.79 19.35
N GLN A 121 21.19 17.03 18.25
CA GLN A 121 22.15 17.19 17.16
C GLN A 121 21.96 18.50 16.40
N SER A 122 20.71 18.93 16.17
CA SER A 122 20.42 20.21 15.51
C SER A 122 20.65 21.42 16.43
N ALA A 123 20.46 21.24 17.75
CA ALA A 123 20.65 22.30 18.73
C ALA A 123 22.11 22.59 19.05
N THR A 124 23.05 21.70 18.72
CA THR A 124 24.49 21.98 18.85
C THR A 124 24.87 22.92 17.71
N PRO A 125 24.94 24.25 17.94
CA PRO A 125 25.44 25.14 16.91
C PRO A 125 26.88 24.71 16.72
N ARG A 126 27.29 24.54 15.46
CA ARG A 126 28.67 24.35 15.08
C ARG A 126 29.45 25.52 15.68
N SER A 127 29.96 25.32 16.89
CA SER A 127 30.83 26.27 17.56
C SER A 127 32.05 26.34 16.67
N GLU A 128 32.11 27.40 15.87
CA GLU A 128 33.39 27.97 15.49
C GLU A 128 34.29 27.97 16.73
N PRO A 129 35.57 27.61 16.58
CA PRO A 129 36.51 27.55 17.68
C PRO A 129 36.73 28.97 18.22
N GLN A 130 35.82 29.44 19.06
CA GLN A 130 35.94 30.70 19.75
C GLN A 130 36.73 30.46 21.02
N ALA A 131 38.02 30.76 20.92
CA ALA A 131 38.95 30.83 22.03
C ALA A 131 38.43 31.80 23.09
N ASP A 132 38.57 31.39 24.35
CA ASP A 132 38.44 32.19 25.57
C ASP A 132 37.08 32.87 25.84
N ASP A 133 36.23 32.23 26.65
CA ASP A 133 35.78 32.89 27.89
C ASP A 133 35.24 31.90 28.94
N ARG A 134 35.83 31.95 30.14
CA ARG A 134 35.50 31.10 31.29
C ARG A 134 34.47 31.82 32.16
N THR A 135 33.18 31.66 31.91
CA THR A 135 32.16 32.08 32.88
C THR A 135 31.04 31.06 33.08
N ALA A 136 31.06 30.49 34.27
CA ALA A 136 30.08 29.62 34.91
C ALA A 136 28.62 29.87 34.51
N ARG A 137 27.98 28.86 33.92
CA ARG A 137 26.51 28.74 33.88
C ARG A 137 26.07 27.45 34.56
N GLN A 138 25.45 27.61 35.73
CA GLN A 138 24.62 26.59 36.38
C GLN A 138 23.40 26.30 35.49
N GLN A 139 23.30 25.08 34.97
CA GLN A 139 22.08 24.56 34.34
C GLN A 139 21.13 24.01 35.43
N PRO A 140 19.81 24.31 35.38
CA PRO A 140 18.86 23.94 36.42
C PRO A 140 18.53 22.44 36.38
N ALA A 141 18.67 21.78 37.52
CA ALA A 141 18.47 20.34 37.73
C ALA A 141 17.03 19.81 37.47
N ALA A 142 16.09 20.64 37.04
CA ALA A 142 14.71 20.26 36.81
C ALA A 142 14.51 19.39 35.55
N ASP A 143 15.39 19.52 34.55
CA ASP A 143 15.20 18.88 33.24
C ASP A 143 15.57 17.38 33.22
N LEU A 144 16.36 16.92 34.19
CA LEU A 144 16.80 15.52 34.26
C LEU A 144 15.77 14.58 34.90
N ARG A 145 14.76 15.10 35.61
CA ARG A 145 13.90 14.28 36.48
C ARG A 145 12.89 13.42 35.71
N TRP A 146 12.44 13.88 34.55
CA TRP A 146 11.51 13.12 33.71
C TRP A 146 12.24 12.05 32.86
N GLN A 147 13.54 12.21 32.58
CA GLN A 147 14.33 11.24 31.81
C GLN A 147 14.38 9.86 32.50
N LEU A 148 14.44 9.84 33.82
CA LEU A 148 14.44 8.59 34.61
C LEU A 148 13.09 7.85 34.59
N ALA A 149 11.98 8.53 34.26
CA ALA A 149 10.65 7.92 34.26
C ALA A 149 10.35 7.07 33.02
N LEU A 150 11.14 7.23 31.95
CA LEU A 150 11.03 6.47 30.70
C LEU A 150 11.87 5.19 30.69
N TYR A 151 12.91 5.11 31.53
CA TYR A 151 13.84 3.97 31.59
C TYR A 151 13.48 2.92 32.66
N ARG A 152 12.35 3.08 33.36
CA ARG A 152 11.88 2.19 34.42
C ARG A 152 10.58 1.50 34.03
#